data_AF-A0A2L0EX90-F1
#
_entry.id   AF-A0A2L0EX90-F1
#
_cell.length_a   1.000
_cell.length_b   1.000
_cell.length_c   1.000
_cell.angle_alpha   90.00
_cell.angle_beta   90.00
_cell.angle_gamma   90.00
#
_symmetry.space_group_name_H-M   'P 1'
#
loop_
_entity.id
_entity.type
_entity.pdbx_description
1 polymer ?
#
loop_
_entity_poly.entity_id
_entity_poly.type
_entity_poly.pdbx_seq_one_letter_code
_entity_poly.pdbx_strand_id
1 'polypeptide(L)'
;MAARMKHAALALALWMGAFAGACGSATPPPETAADKEFDGESPPGDGEATAASEGEKPAKPAKTADKAAEPDEDEHEAPAKSTPVQTTKFEAELKKIGINLKKIPELEKLSSAQKKKVMPLLQKSLGLDTCQGCHVEGDFKKETRDMKVAREMWRNFVVPLRSESGGTLFCDSCHGGNEHVLNRKDKKALQAFMEEEYQGKLARANKEDMECGTCHGDAMETKIIEKLWNIPE
;
A
#
# COMPACT_ATOMS: atom_id res chain seq x y z
N MET A 1 -44.84 17.10 6.51
CA MET A 1 -45.66 16.00 7.04
C MET A 1 -45.92 14.99 5.94
N ALA A 2 -45.31 13.81 5.99
CA ALA A 2 -45.81 12.58 5.38
C ALA A 2 -44.96 11.41 5.92
N ALA A 3 -45.52 10.71 6.89
CA ALA A 3 -44.91 9.57 7.56
C ALA A 3 -44.97 8.32 6.67
N ARG A 4 -43.92 7.49 6.68
CA ARG A 4 -44.05 6.05 6.46
C ARG A 4 -43.19 5.28 7.45
N MET A 5 -43.91 4.65 8.36
CA MET A 5 -43.46 3.77 9.44
C MET A 5 -43.41 2.31 8.96
N LYS A 6 -42.47 1.57 9.57
CA LYS A 6 -42.57 0.19 10.10
C LYS A 6 -42.95 -0.95 9.14
N HIS A 7 -42.01 -1.90 8.99
CA HIS A 7 -42.27 -3.35 9.07
C HIS A 7 -41.00 -4.02 9.63
N ALA A 8 -41.03 -4.50 10.88
CA ALA A 8 -41.24 -5.91 11.26
C ALA A 8 -39.94 -6.73 11.08
N ALA A 9 -39.10 -6.87 12.11
CA ALA A 9 -39.22 -7.88 13.17
C ALA A 9 -39.52 -9.28 12.62
N LEU A 10 -38.47 -10.07 12.41
CA LEU A 10 -38.59 -11.52 12.36
C LEU A 10 -37.41 -12.14 13.10
N ALA A 11 -37.73 -12.63 14.29
CA ALA A 11 -36.90 -13.50 15.09
C ALA A 11 -36.64 -14.80 14.33
N LEU A 12 -35.40 -15.29 14.35
CA LEU A 12 -35.16 -16.71 14.13
C LEU A 12 -34.23 -17.26 15.20
N ALA A 13 -34.73 -18.36 15.74
CA ALA A 13 -34.32 -19.01 16.96
C ALA A 13 -33.00 -19.78 16.83
N LEU A 14 -32.38 -19.96 18.00
CA LEU A 14 -31.64 -21.13 18.48
C LEU A 14 -30.81 -21.93 17.46
N TRP A 15 -29.50 -21.96 17.73
CA TRP A 15 -28.81 -23.25 17.85
C TRP A 15 -27.72 -23.17 18.93
N MET A 16 -28.04 -23.69 20.12
CA MET A 16 -27.05 -24.07 21.12
C MET A 16 -26.52 -25.46 20.73
N GLY A 17 -25.32 -25.49 20.13
CA GLY A 17 -24.56 -26.71 19.91
C GLY A 17 -23.43 -26.80 20.93
N ALA A 18 -23.64 -27.58 21.99
CA ALA A 18 -22.60 -27.98 22.92
C ALA A 18 -21.67 -29.00 22.25
N PHE A 19 -20.42 -28.62 21.98
CA PHE A 19 -19.34 -29.57 21.70
C PHE A 19 -18.43 -29.67 22.92
N ALA A 20 -18.69 -30.70 23.73
CA ALA A 20 -17.68 -31.31 24.58
C ALA A 20 -16.78 -32.17 23.68
N GLY A 21 -15.48 -31.87 23.65
CA GLY A 21 -14.52 -32.56 22.80
C GLY A 21 -13.10 -32.45 23.34
N ALA A 22 -12.78 -33.42 24.21
CA ALA A 22 -11.48 -34.05 24.46
C ALA A 22 -10.20 -33.18 24.56
N CYS A 23 -9.63 -33.20 25.77
CA CYS A 23 -8.21 -33.02 26.03
C CYS A 23 -7.38 -33.95 25.13
N GLY A 24 -6.50 -33.37 24.31
CA GLY A 24 -5.42 -34.07 23.62
C GLY A 24 -4.09 -33.40 23.95
N SER A 25 -3.18 -34.17 24.52
CA SER A 25 -1.89 -33.77 25.08
C SER A 25 -0.98 -33.07 24.07
N ALA A 26 -0.46 -31.91 24.46
CA ALA A 26 0.59 -31.20 23.75
C ALA A 26 1.93 -31.94 23.92
N THR A 27 2.55 -32.33 22.80
CA THR A 27 3.96 -32.67 22.72
C THR A 27 4.71 -31.48 22.11
N PRO A 28 5.65 -30.83 22.83
CA PRO A 28 6.47 -29.79 22.24
C PRO A 28 7.54 -30.38 21.31
N PRO A 29 7.86 -29.75 20.16
CA PRO A 29 9.05 -30.08 19.40
C PRO A 29 10.32 -29.67 20.17
N PRO A 30 11.44 -30.40 20.00
CA PRO A 30 12.68 -30.18 20.73
C PRO A 30 13.34 -28.84 20.37
N GLU A 31 13.86 -28.18 21.40
CA GLU A 31 14.83 -27.09 21.28
C GLU A 31 16.09 -27.62 20.57
N THR A 32 16.34 -27.13 19.36
CA THR A 32 17.67 -27.23 18.76
C THR A 32 18.39 -25.91 18.95
N ALA A 33 19.28 -25.92 19.94
CA ALA A 33 20.40 -25.01 20.05
C ALA A 33 21.16 -24.95 18.72
N ALA A 34 21.40 -23.72 18.25
CA ALA A 34 22.50 -23.40 17.36
C ALA A 34 22.79 -21.90 17.50
N ASP A 35 23.36 -21.57 18.66
CA ASP A 35 24.22 -20.41 18.79
C ASP A 35 25.34 -20.54 17.74
N LYS A 36 25.42 -19.55 16.86
CA LYS A 36 26.67 -19.23 16.17
C LYS A 36 27.03 -17.83 16.57
N GLU A 37 27.93 -17.75 17.53
CA GLU A 37 28.88 -16.66 17.70
C GLU A 37 29.36 -16.20 16.32
N PHE A 38 29.08 -14.95 16.01
CA PHE A 38 29.75 -14.22 14.93
C PHE A 38 30.56 -13.11 15.59
N ASP A 39 31.76 -13.48 16.04
CA ASP A 39 32.82 -12.53 16.37
C ASP A 39 33.39 -11.96 15.07
N GLY A 40 32.67 -10.96 14.55
CA GLY A 40 33.07 -10.15 13.41
C GLY A 40 33.86 -8.94 13.87
N GLU A 41 35.12 -9.19 14.24
CA GLU A 41 36.16 -8.19 14.51
C GLU A 41 36.22 -7.16 13.36
N SER A 42 35.87 -5.91 13.65
CA SER A 42 36.03 -4.79 12.70
C SER A 42 37.37 -4.09 12.98
N PRO A 43 38.23 -3.89 11.97
CA PRO A 43 39.48 -3.17 12.16
C PRO A 43 39.22 -1.66 12.35
N PRO A 44 40.02 -0.97 13.19
CA PRO A 44 40.03 0.49 13.25
C PRO A 44 40.76 1.02 12.01
N GLY A 45 40.02 1.72 11.14
CA GLY A 45 40.58 2.48 10.04
C GLY A 45 40.67 3.95 10.39
N ASP A 46 41.75 4.32 11.08
CA ASP A 46 42.29 5.68 11.07
C ASP A 46 42.85 6.01 9.67
N GLY A 47 42.62 7.23 9.20
CA GLY A 47 43.11 7.75 7.92
C GLY A 47 42.28 8.97 7.52
N GLU A 48 42.54 10.13 8.12
CA GLU A 48 43.53 11.12 7.70
C GLU A 48 43.03 12.05 6.58
N ALA A 49 43.23 13.34 6.85
CA ALA A 49 42.73 14.51 6.15
C ALA A 49 43.36 14.75 4.77
N THR A 50 42.76 15.71 4.05
CA THR A 50 43.23 16.55 2.91
C THR A 50 42.21 16.50 1.76
N ALA A 51 41.82 17.55 1.05
CA ALA A 51 42.25 18.95 1.00
C ALA A 51 41.06 19.80 0.50
N ALA A 52 41.09 21.09 0.85
CA ALA A 52 40.33 22.13 0.19
C ALA A 52 40.71 22.20 -1.30
N SER A 53 39.71 22.36 -2.17
CA SER A 53 39.93 22.84 -3.53
C SER A 53 39.04 24.06 -3.75
N GLU A 54 39.72 25.19 -3.85
CA GLU A 54 39.22 26.53 -4.11
C GLU A 54 39.38 26.78 -5.62
N GLY A 55 38.32 27.28 -6.26
CA GLY A 55 38.40 27.92 -7.58
C GLY A 55 37.97 27.08 -8.78
N GLU A 56 36.81 27.38 -9.34
CA GLU A 56 36.74 28.18 -10.59
C GLU A 56 35.30 28.59 -10.89
N LYS A 57 35.14 29.84 -11.30
CA LYS A 57 33.87 30.49 -11.66
C LYS A 57 33.75 30.44 -13.19
N PRO A 58 32.84 29.65 -13.79
CA PRO A 58 32.64 29.69 -15.23
C PRO A 58 31.82 30.91 -15.64
N ALA A 59 32.31 31.55 -16.70
CA ALA A 59 31.71 32.70 -17.35
C ALA A 59 30.33 32.38 -17.95
N LYS A 60 29.48 33.41 -17.93
CA LYS A 60 28.13 33.48 -18.47
C LYS A 60 28.15 33.53 -20.02
N PRO A 61 27.63 32.53 -20.75
CA PRO A 61 27.42 32.66 -22.18
C PRO A 61 26.07 33.34 -22.48
N ALA A 62 26.08 34.04 -23.61
CA ALA A 62 25.03 34.92 -24.09
C ALA A 62 23.72 34.20 -24.45
N LYS A 63 22.64 34.97 -24.30
CA LYS A 63 21.25 34.64 -24.57
C LYS A 63 20.99 34.77 -26.08
N THR A 64 20.98 33.67 -26.81
CA THR A 64 20.47 33.62 -28.19
C THR A 64 19.05 33.06 -28.14
N ALA A 65 18.09 33.89 -28.50
CA ALA A 65 16.69 33.55 -28.57
C ALA A 65 16.40 32.89 -29.92
N ASP A 66 16.38 31.55 -29.94
CA ASP A 66 15.76 30.79 -31.02
C ASP A 66 14.43 30.24 -30.50
N LYS A 67 13.37 30.82 -31.04
CA LYS A 67 11.97 30.45 -30.84
C LYS A 67 11.71 29.18 -31.65
N ALA A 68 12.06 28.04 -31.06
CA ALA A 68 11.63 26.74 -31.53
C ALA A 68 10.16 26.54 -31.12
N ALA A 69 9.32 26.19 -32.09
CA ALA A 69 7.96 25.75 -31.86
C ALA A 69 8.02 24.47 -31.01
N GLU A 70 7.54 24.55 -29.77
CA GLU A 70 7.40 23.35 -28.95
C GLU A 70 6.24 22.50 -29.49
N PRO A 71 6.48 21.18 -29.66
CA PRO A 71 5.49 20.24 -30.13
C PRO A 71 4.39 20.07 -29.09
N ASP A 72 3.20 19.78 -29.61
CA ASP A 72 1.95 19.37 -28.96
C ASP A 72 2.08 19.03 -27.47
N GLU A 73 1.31 19.79 -26.69
CA GLU A 73 0.89 19.52 -25.34
C GLU A 73 0.62 18.01 -25.19
N ASP A 74 1.36 17.36 -24.30
CA ASP A 74 1.03 16.03 -23.78
C ASP A 74 -0.46 15.98 -23.50
N GLU A 75 -1.21 15.36 -24.42
CA GLU A 75 -2.54 14.82 -24.19
C GLU A 75 -2.38 13.64 -23.20
N HIS A 76 -1.94 13.95 -21.98
CA HIS A 76 -2.30 13.17 -20.80
C HIS A 76 -3.82 13.35 -20.63
N GLU A 77 -4.53 12.60 -21.48
CA GLU A 77 -5.96 12.40 -21.47
C GLU A 77 -6.36 12.25 -20.00
N ALA A 78 -7.16 13.20 -19.51
CA ALA A 78 -7.56 13.23 -18.11
C ALA A 78 -8.03 11.84 -17.72
N PRO A 79 -7.63 11.28 -16.54
CA PRO A 79 -8.08 9.95 -16.17
C PRO A 79 -9.60 9.94 -16.25
N ALA A 80 -10.10 9.15 -17.20
CA ALA A 80 -11.49 8.79 -17.29
C ALA A 80 -11.90 8.33 -15.88
N LYS A 81 -13.03 8.85 -15.38
CA LYS A 81 -13.72 8.51 -14.12
C LYS A 81 -12.96 7.58 -13.15
N SER A 82 -12.82 7.99 -11.88
CA SER A 82 -12.16 7.20 -10.83
C SER A 82 -12.49 5.71 -10.89
N THR A 83 -11.49 4.85 -10.69
CA THR A 83 -11.60 3.40 -10.86
C THR A 83 -12.33 2.75 -9.68
N PRO A 84 -13.51 2.12 -9.87
CA PRO A 84 -14.25 1.47 -8.79
C PRO A 84 -13.48 0.35 -8.11
N VAL A 85 -13.74 0.11 -6.83
CA VAL A 85 -13.11 -0.99 -6.09
C VAL A 85 -13.59 -2.34 -6.60
N GLN A 86 -12.66 -3.28 -6.73
CA GLN A 86 -12.92 -4.65 -7.18
C GLN A 86 -12.35 -5.68 -6.20
N THR A 87 -12.90 -6.89 -6.23
CA THR A 87 -12.27 -8.05 -5.57
C THR A 87 -10.92 -8.31 -6.20
N THR A 88 -9.89 -8.60 -5.39
CA THR A 88 -8.56 -8.92 -5.91
C THR A 88 -8.61 -10.17 -6.79
N LYS A 89 -7.90 -10.11 -7.91
CA LYS A 89 -7.67 -11.25 -8.82
C LYS A 89 -6.52 -12.13 -8.36
N PHE A 90 -5.75 -11.70 -7.35
CA PHE A 90 -4.52 -12.37 -6.89
C PHE A 90 -4.70 -13.20 -5.61
N GLU A 91 -5.93 -13.43 -5.16
CA GLU A 91 -6.19 -14.20 -3.94
C GLU A 91 -5.57 -15.62 -3.99
N ALA A 92 -5.64 -16.30 -5.14
CA ALA A 92 -5.09 -17.64 -5.30
C ALA A 92 -3.55 -17.63 -5.26
N GLU A 93 -2.91 -16.67 -5.93
CA GLU A 93 -1.47 -16.48 -5.98
C GLU A 93 -0.91 -16.14 -4.60
N LEU A 94 -1.56 -15.23 -3.86
CA LEU A 94 -1.15 -14.86 -2.51
C LEU A 94 -1.22 -16.06 -1.54
N LYS A 95 -2.29 -16.88 -1.63
CA LYS A 95 -2.38 -18.14 -0.88
C LYS A 95 -1.24 -19.10 -1.26
N LYS A 96 -0.93 -19.24 -2.55
CA LYS A 96 0.18 -20.07 -3.05
C LYS A 96 1.56 -19.59 -2.57
N ILE A 97 1.73 -18.29 -2.37
CA ILE A 97 2.94 -17.70 -1.76
C ILE A 97 3.02 -17.99 -0.25
N GLY A 98 1.92 -18.45 0.36
CA GLY A 98 1.84 -18.74 1.79
C GLY A 98 1.48 -17.51 2.63
N ILE A 99 0.84 -16.49 2.03
CA ILE A 99 0.35 -15.32 2.76
C ILE A 99 -1.04 -15.64 3.31
N ASN A 100 -1.19 -15.50 4.62
CA ASN A 100 -2.47 -15.68 5.28
C ASN A 100 -3.34 -14.43 5.08
N LEU A 101 -4.34 -14.51 4.21
CA LEU A 101 -5.21 -13.38 3.87
C LEU A 101 -6.10 -12.89 5.03
N LYS A 102 -6.33 -13.74 6.04
CA LYS A 102 -7.06 -13.34 7.26
C LYS A 102 -6.18 -12.57 8.24
N LYS A 103 -4.85 -12.78 8.17
CA LYS A 103 -3.85 -12.17 9.04
C LYS A 103 -2.64 -11.79 8.21
N ILE A 104 -2.83 -10.82 7.32
CA ILE A 104 -1.78 -10.37 6.40
C ILE A 104 -0.69 -9.70 7.24
N PRO A 105 0.56 -10.19 7.21
CA PRO A 105 1.66 -9.53 7.90
C PRO A 105 1.99 -8.21 7.19
N GLU A 106 2.64 -7.30 7.91
CA GLU A 106 3.28 -6.13 7.29
C GLU A 106 4.27 -6.57 6.19
N LEU A 107 4.42 -5.75 5.16
CA LEU A 107 5.23 -6.06 3.98
C LEU A 107 6.68 -6.38 4.36
N GLU A 108 7.22 -5.70 5.38
CA GLU A 108 8.57 -5.84 5.89
C GLU A 108 8.79 -7.17 6.62
N LYS A 109 7.72 -7.71 7.24
CA LYS A 109 7.73 -8.97 7.98
C LYS A 109 7.64 -10.19 7.06
N LEU A 110 7.37 -10.01 5.77
CA LEU A 110 7.46 -11.09 4.79
C LEU A 110 8.90 -11.57 4.63
N SER A 111 9.08 -12.88 4.51
CA SER A 111 10.37 -13.47 4.16
C SER A 111 10.86 -12.98 2.79
N SER A 112 12.16 -12.98 2.55
CA SER A 112 12.73 -12.59 1.25
C SER A 112 12.18 -13.42 0.08
N ALA A 113 11.87 -14.70 0.31
CA ALA A 113 11.25 -15.57 -0.69
C ALA A 113 9.82 -15.16 -1.03
N GLN A 114 9.03 -14.75 -0.02
CA GLN A 114 7.67 -14.24 -0.23
C GLN A 114 7.71 -12.89 -0.95
N LYS A 115 8.56 -11.96 -0.51
CA LYS A 115 8.74 -10.64 -1.14
C LYS A 115 9.02 -10.79 -2.64
N LYS A 116 10.00 -11.62 -3.02
CA LYS A 116 10.33 -11.87 -4.44
C LYS A 116 9.13 -12.35 -5.29
N LYS A 117 8.18 -13.07 -4.70
CA LYS A 117 6.97 -13.54 -5.40
C LYS A 117 5.82 -12.54 -5.36
N VAL A 118 5.76 -11.68 -4.35
CA VAL A 118 4.76 -10.61 -4.22
C VAL A 118 5.09 -9.43 -5.14
N MET A 119 6.37 -9.09 -5.35
CA MET A 119 6.75 -7.92 -6.13
C MET A 119 6.17 -7.91 -7.57
N PRO A 120 6.17 -9.02 -8.34
CA PRO A 120 5.53 -9.04 -9.65
C PRO A 120 4.01 -8.80 -9.61
N LEU A 121 3.35 -9.20 -8.51
CA LEU A 121 1.92 -8.93 -8.33
C LEU A 121 1.68 -7.45 -8.06
N LEU A 122 2.50 -6.82 -7.21
CA LEU A 122 2.44 -5.37 -6.95
C LEU A 122 2.69 -4.57 -8.23
N GLN A 123 3.73 -4.94 -8.99
CA GLN A 123 4.05 -4.34 -10.27
C GLN A 123 2.83 -4.39 -11.22
N LYS A 124 2.23 -5.59 -11.38
CA LYS A 124 1.06 -5.78 -12.23
C LYS A 124 -0.18 -5.05 -11.72
N SER A 125 -0.38 -4.98 -10.40
CA SER A 125 -1.49 -4.23 -9.79
C SER A 125 -1.43 -2.74 -10.10
N LEU A 126 -0.23 -2.18 -10.18
CA LEU A 126 0.02 -0.75 -10.43
C LEU A 126 0.14 -0.41 -11.92
N GLY A 127 0.24 -1.41 -12.79
CA GLY A 127 0.46 -1.19 -14.23
C GLY A 127 1.88 -0.77 -14.58
N LEU A 128 2.85 -1.09 -13.72
CA LEU A 128 4.25 -0.74 -13.97
C LEU A 128 4.90 -1.77 -14.88
N ASP A 129 5.59 -1.34 -15.92
CA ASP A 129 6.31 -2.25 -16.82
C ASP A 129 7.66 -2.69 -16.25
N THR A 130 8.22 -1.92 -15.32
CA THR A 130 9.54 -2.17 -14.73
C THR A 130 9.52 -2.02 -13.21
N CYS A 131 10.58 -2.52 -12.55
CA CYS A 131 10.80 -2.31 -11.13
C CYS A 131 11.28 -0.89 -10.79
N GLN A 132 11.68 -0.09 -11.79
CA GLN A 132 12.30 1.22 -11.59
C GLN A 132 11.31 2.28 -11.08
N GLY A 133 10.00 2.03 -11.20
CA GLY A 133 8.98 2.90 -10.62
C GLY A 133 9.03 2.95 -9.09
N CYS A 134 9.66 1.97 -8.43
CA CYS A 134 9.88 1.99 -6.98
C CYS A 134 11.32 1.75 -6.57
N HIS A 135 12.13 1.04 -7.37
CA HIS A 135 13.49 0.66 -7.01
C HIS A 135 14.54 1.42 -7.80
N VAL A 136 15.71 1.61 -7.20
CA VAL A 136 16.88 2.13 -7.93
C VAL A 136 17.54 0.98 -8.68
N GLU A 137 17.81 1.17 -9.97
CA GLU A 137 18.51 0.18 -10.78
C GLU A 137 19.89 -0.14 -10.20
N GLY A 138 20.21 -1.43 -10.07
CA GLY A 138 21.45 -1.88 -9.44
C GLY A 138 21.47 -1.83 -7.90
N ASP A 139 20.52 -1.14 -7.25
CA ASP A 139 20.41 -1.08 -5.79
C ASP A 139 18.95 -1.17 -5.31
N PHE A 140 18.44 -2.40 -5.28
CA PHE A 140 17.08 -2.70 -4.79
C PHE A 140 16.90 -2.51 -3.27
N LYS A 141 17.99 -2.25 -2.53
CA LYS A 141 17.94 -2.03 -1.07
C LYS A 141 17.82 -0.55 -0.73
N LYS A 142 18.28 0.34 -1.61
CA LYS A 142 18.13 1.78 -1.44
C LYS A 142 16.66 2.14 -1.35
N GLU A 143 16.27 2.66 -0.19
CA GLU A 143 14.90 3.07 0.07
C GLU A 143 14.58 4.33 -0.73
N THR A 144 13.52 4.26 -1.53
CA THR A 144 12.98 5.37 -2.30
C THR A 144 11.71 5.91 -1.65
N ARG A 145 11.23 7.05 -2.15
CA ARG A 145 9.93 7.61 -1.75
C ARG A 145 8.79 6.62 -2.03
N ASP A 146 8.73 6.05 -3.23
CA ASP A 146 7.63 5.17 -3.63
C ASP A 146 7.64 3.83 -2.89
N MET A 147 8.81 3.34 -2.47
CA MET A 147 8.91 2.20 -1.54
C MET A 147 8.25 2.50 -0.18
N LYS A 148 8.42 3.72 0.35
CA LYS A 148 7.75 4.14 1.60
C LYS A 148 6.25 4.25 1.40
N VAL A 149 5.81 4.84 0.29
CA VAL A 149 4.38 4.95 -0.05
C VAL A 149 3.75 3.56 -0.18
N ALA A 150 4.37 2.64 -0.91
CA ALA A 150 3.87 1.27 -1.09
C ALA A 150 3.73 0.52 0.25
N ARG A 151 4.66 0.73 1.17
CA ARG A 151 4.63 0.14 2.53
C ARG A 151 3.48 0.69 3.36
N GLU A 152 3.25 2.00 3.33
CA GLU A 152 2.11 2.60 4.04
C GLU A 152 0.78 2.25 3.38
N MET A 153 0.72 2.13 2.05
CA MET A 153 -0.45 1.61 1.35
C MET A 153 -0.78 0.17 1.79
N TRP A 154 0.25 -0.68 1.91
CA TRP A 154 0.08 -2.04 2.43
C TRP A 154 -0.45 -2.03 3.87
N ARG A 155 0.18 -1.25 4.75
CA ARG A 155 -0.15 -1.17 6.17
C ARG A 155 -1.56 -0.62 6.42
N ASN A 156 -1.96 0.42 5.71
CA ASN A 156 -3.19 1.15 5.99
C ASN A 156 -4.39 0.66 5.17
N PHE A 157 -4.16 -0.03 4.03
CA PHE A 157 -5.26 -0.50 3.17
C PHE A 157 -5.28 -2.02 3.03
N VAL A 158 -4.19 -2.65 2.58
CA VAL A 158 -4.17 -4.10 2.31
C VAL A 158 -4.37 -4.92 3.60
N VAL A 159 -3.66 -4.57 4.67
CA VAL A 159 -3.72 -5.29 5.93
C VAL A 159 -5.09 -5.15 6.61
N PRO A 160 -5.62 -3.93 6.85
CA PRO A 160 -6.81 -3.74 7.68
C PRO A 160 -8.12 -3.72 6.91
N LEU A 161 -8.16 -3.55 5.59
CA LEU A 161 -9.42 -3.38 4.86
C LEU A 161 -9.85 -4.66 4.13
N ARG A 162 -11.16 -4.86 4.04
CA ARG A 162 -11.83 -5.97 3.36
C ARG A 162 -12.94 -5.40 2.48
N SER A 163 -13.33 -6.14 1.46
CA SER A 163 -14.58 -5.83 0.76
C SER A 163 -15.76 -6.00 1.72
N GLU A 164 -16.91 -5.42 1.37
CA GLU A 164 -18.17 -5.59 2.10
C GLU A 164 -18.53 -7.07 2.34
N SER A 165 -18.22 -7.93 1.37
CA SER A 165 -18.38 -9.39 1.47
C SER A 165 -17.35 -10.10 2.38
N GLY A 166 -16.45 -9.36 3.02
CA GLY A 166 -15.34 -9.88 3.83
C GLY A 166 -14.15 -10.41 3.02
N GLY A 167 -14.16 -10.18 1.70
CA GLY A 167 -13.09 -10.56 0.78
C GLY A 167 -11.81 -9.77 1.04
N THR A 168 -10.68 -10.38 0.70
CA THR A 168 -9.38 -9.71 0.87
C THR A 168 -9.17 -8.68 -0.22
N LEU A 169 -8.62 -7.53 0.16
CA LEU A 169 -8.18 -6.52 -0.79
C LEU A 169 -6.68 -6.69 -1.04
N PHE A 170 -6.28 -6.35 -2.25
CA PHE A 170 -4.88 -6.22 -2.63
C PHE A 170 -4.73 -4.98 -3.51
N CYS A 171 -3.51 -4.64 -3.92
CA CYS A 171 -3.25 -3.42 -4.69
C CYS A 171 -4.11 -3.35 -5.96
N ASP A 172 -4.39 -4.47 -6.63
CA ASP A 172 -5.23 -4.49 -7.84
C ASP A 172 -6.71 -4.18 -7.57
N SER A 173 -7.18 -4.38 -6.33
CA SER A 173 -8.54 -4.07 -5.94
C SER A 173 -8.89 -2.60 -6.14
N CYS A 174 -7.92 -1.71 -5.91
CA CYS A 174 -8.11 -0.27 -6.10
C CYS A 174 -7.41 0.24 -7.35
N HIS A 175 -6.22 -0.29 -7.67
CA HIS A 175 -5.41 0.21 -8.78
C HIS A 175 -5.83 -0.32 -10.15
N GLY A 176 -6.32 -1.56 -10.24
CA GLY A 176 -6.79 -2.13 -11.50
C GLY A 176 -5.74 -2.15 -12.64
N GLY A 177 -4.45 -2.02 -12.34
CA GLY A 177 -3.39 -1.86 -13.35
C GLY A 177 -3.06 -0.41 -13.70
N ASN A 178 -3.41 0.56 -12.86
CA ASN A 178 -3.08 1.97 -13.04
C ASN A 178 -2.65 2.61 -11.70
N GLU A 179 -1.55 3.35 -11.70
CA GLU A 179 -1.05 4.06 -10.51
C GLU A 179 -1.94 5.25 -10.09
N HIS A 180 -2.67 5.84 -11.03
CA HIS A 180 -3.50 7.03 -10.88
C HIS A 180 -4.98 6.72 -11.07
N VAL A 181 -5.62 6.22 -10.01
CA VAL A 181 -7.02 5.75 -10.08
C VAL A 181 -8.09 6.76 -9.69
N LEU A 182 -7.69 7.95 -9.23
CA LEU A 182 -8.62 8.96 -8.76
C LEU A 182 -8.63 10.14 -9.71
N ASN A 183 -9.81 10.49 -10.23
CA ASN A 183 -9.98 11.74 -10.95
C ASN A 183 -10.06 12.90 -9.94
N ARG A 184 -8.93 13.58 -9.74
CA ARG A 184 -8.81 14.71 -8.82
C ARG A 184 -9.21 16.06 -9.43
N LYS A 185 -9.60 16.10 -10.72
CA LYS A 185 -9.98 17.35 -11.41
C LYS A 185 -11.36 17.85 -10.98
N ASP A 186 -12.29 16.94 -10.68
CA ASP A 186 -13.63 17.27 -10.14
C ASP A 186 -13.74 16.81 -8.69
N LYS A 187 -13.57 17.74 -7.76
CA LYS A 187 -13.61 17.47 -6.32
C LYS A 187 -14.97 16.94 -5.85
N LYS A 188 -16.07 17.39 -6.47
CA LYS A 188 -17.42 16.98 -6.07
C LYS A 188 -17.68 15.54 -6.52
N ALA A 189 -17.32 15.21 -7.76
CA ALA A 189 -17.39 13.84 -8.25
C ALA A 189 -16.45 12.91 -7.46
N LEU A 190 -15.24 13.37 -7.12
CA LEU A 190 -14.31 12.62 -6.29
C LEU A 190 -14.88 12.32 -4.90
N GLN A 191 -15.47 13.32 -4.24
CA GLN A 191 -16.06 13.13 -2.91
C GLN A 191 -17.20 12.09 -2.96
N ALA A 192 -18.11 12.21 -3.92
CA ALA A 192 -19.20 11.24 -4.09
C ALA A 192 -18.66 9.83 -4.34
N PHE A 193 -17.62 9.72 -5.18
CA PHE A 193 -16.94 8.45 -5.44
C PHE A 193 -16.30 7.85 -4.16
N MET A 194 -15.63 8.66 -3.34
CA MET A 194 -15.00 8.20 -2.10
C MET A 194 -16.04 7.66 -1.11
N GLU A 195 -17.18 8.34 -0.99
CA GLU A 195 -18.29 7.92 -0.15
C GLU A 195 -18.90 6.60 -0.67
N GLU A 196 -19.17 6.50 -1.97
CA GLU A 196 -19.77 5.31 -2.57
C GLU A 196 -18.83 4.09 -2.56
N GLU A 197 -17.60 4.25 -3.04
CA GLU A 197 -16.68 3.13 -3.30
C GLU A 197 -15.82 2.77 -2.09
N TYR A 198 -15.34 3.76 -1.32
CA TYR A 198 -14.42 3.47 -0.21
C TYR A 198 -15.14 3.39 1.12
N GLN A 199 -16.04 4.33 1.42
CA GLN A 199 -16.81 4.25 2.67
C GLN A 199 -17.93 3.21 2.59
N GLY A 200 -18.63 3.14 1.44
CA GLY A 200 -19.78 2.25 1.26
C GLY A 200 -19.44 0.78 1.05
N LYS A 201 -18.32 0.47 0.39
CA LYS A 201 -18.00 -0.92 -0.02
C LYS A 201 -16.82 -1.55 0.72
N LEU A 202 -16.11 -0.80 1.55
CA LEU A 202 -15.00 -1.33 2.34
C LEU A 202 -15.40 -1.46 3.80
N ALA A 203 -14.91 -2.52 4.42
CA ALA A 203 -15.08 -2.80 5.84
C ALA A 203 -13.71 -3.04 6.47
N ARG A 204 -13.56 -2.76 7.76
CA ARG A 204 -12.34 -3.10 8.48
C ARG A 204 -12.34 -4.58 8.86
N ALA A 205 -11.17 -5.21 8.79
CA ALA A 205 -10.95 -6.61 9.16
C ALA A 205 -11.24 -6.86 10.65
N ASN A 206 -11.05 -5.83 11.49
CA ASN A 206 -11.39 -5.84 12.91
C ASN A 206 -12.88 -5.52 13.20
N LYS A 207 -13.68 -5.26 12.15
CA LYS A 207 -15.10 -4.89 12.23
C LYS A 207 -15.39 -3.57 12.94
N GLU A 208 -14.39 -2.71 13.11
CA GLU A 208 -14.62 -1.32 13.51
C GLU A 208 -15.24 -0.55 12.34
N ASP A 209 -15.99 0.50 12.68
CA ASP A 209 -16.64 1.37 11.71
C ASP A 209 -15.59 2.07 10.82
N MET A 210 -16.00 2.33 9.57
CA MET A 210 -15.19 3.05 8.60
C MET A 210 -15.77 4.45 8.41
N GLU A 211 -15.03 5.44 8.87
CA GLU A 211 -15.38 6.85 8.75
C GLU A 211 -14.34 7.57 7.90
N CYS A 212 -14.65 8.79 7.46
CA CYS A 212 -13.69 9.59 6.71
C CYS A 212 -12.37 9.78 7.46
N GLY A 213 -12.42 9.92 8.79
CA GLY A 213 -11.24 10.03 9.66
C GLY A 213 -10.37 8.77 9.70
N THR A 214 -10.93 7.59 9.40
CA THR A 214 -10.15 6.34 9.31
C THR A 214 -9.12 6.41 8.19
N CYS A 215 -9.44 7.09 7.08
CA CYS A 215 -8.57 7.21 5.92
C CYS A 215 -7.77 8.53 5.92
N HIS A 216 -8.36 9.62 6.42
CA HIS A 216 -7.78 10.96 6.35
C HIS A 216 -7.18 11.48 7.68
N GLY A 217 -7.32 10.71 8.76
CA GLY A 217 -7.08 11.19 10.13
C GLY A 217 -8.13 12.21 10.59
N ASP A 218 -8.08 12.58 11.86
CA ASP A 218 -9.09 13.45 12.50
C ASP A 218 -9.15 14.85 11.86
N ALA A 219 -8.04 15.33 11.30
CA ALA A 219 -7.95 16.63 10.66
C ALA A 219 -8.45 16.64 9.20
N MET A 220 -8.96 15.53 8.68
CA MET A 220 -9.35 15.37 7.27
C MET A 220 -8.23 15.77 6.32
N GLU A 221 -7.02 15.24 6.56
CA GLU A 221 -5.85 15.65 5.83
C GLU A 221 -5.89 15.14 4.39
N THR A 222 -5.76 16.07 3.44
CA THR A 222 -5.80 15.77 2.00
C THR A 222 -4.42 15.39 1.46
N LYS A 223 -3.36 15.75 2.20
CA LYS A 223 -1.96 15.37 1.94
C LYS A 223 -1.52 14.24 2.87
N ILE A 224 -2.20 13.10 2.75
CA ILE A 224 -1.99 11.94 3.63
C ILE A 224 -0.52 11.48 3.59
N ILE A 225 0.08 11.42 2.41
CA ILE A 225 1.46 10.94 2.23
C ILE A 225 2.45 11.83 2.98
N GLU A 226 2.34 13.15 2.79
CA GLU A 226 3.30 14.10 3.35
C GLU A 226 3.08 14.35 4.84
N LYS A 227 1.82 14.42 5.29
CA LYS A 227 1.49 14.87 6.64
C LYS A 227 1.07 13.76 7.59
N LEU A 228 0.30 12.78 7.12
CA LEU A 228 -0.10 11.66 7.98
C LEU A 228 1.01 10.61 8.05
N TRP A 229 1.64 10.32 6.91
CA TRP A 229 2.70 9.32 6.81
C TRP A 229 4.11 9.90 6.89
N ASN A 230 4.26 11.23 6.89
CA ASN A 230 5.55 11.94 6.98
C ASN A 230 6.54 11.55 5.87
N ILE A 231 6.05 11.34 4.65
CA ILE A 231 6.88 11.04 3.48
C ILE A 231 6.98 12.31 2.63
N PRO A 232 8.14 12.99 2.58
CA PRO A 232 8.29 14.23 1.81
C PRO A 232 8.11 13.98 0.31
N GLU A 233 7.71 15.03 -0.40
CA GLU A 233 7.66 15.06 -1.88
C GLU A 233 9.05 14.91 -2.50
#